data_AF-A0AAV0WBR4-F1
#
_entry.id   AF-A0AAV0WBR4-F1
#
_cell.length_a   1.000
_cell.length_b   1.000
_cell.length_c   1.000
_cell.angle_alpha   90.00
_cell.angle_beta   90.00
_cell.angle_gamma   90.00
#
_symmetry.space_group_name_H-M   'P 1'
#
loop_
_entity.id
_entity.type
_entity.pdbx_description
1 polymer ?
#
loop_
_entity_poly.entity_id
_entity_poly.type
_entity_poly.pdbx_seq_one_letter_code
_entity_poly.pdbx_strand_id
1 'polypeptide(L)'
;MNTKNNRGHIILTYEKGIGNYLNVENIDDCLKHELLRNPWVPNTTYDFKSDLKSGRTRAFRYQWFHENGLWLTYSALEGVKGAFCRICVLFKASIHRGVQGGFIIKPFTKYKDFNASSKIHLSSNWHTESMSRAKYFMDIMNGKTISVIEQINSGLHKEKETNRLKLKPIISTILFCGTHDLPLRGKKSDSGVFHDLLNFRIESGDEIFKDHF
;
A
#
# COMPACT_ATOMS: atom_id res chain seq x y z
N MET A 1 13.68 -15.87 0.04
CA MET A 1 15.05 -16.39 0.24
C MET A 1 16.01 -15.21 0.13
N ASN A 2 16.57 -14.79 1.26
CA ASN A 2 17.77 -13.97 1.46
C ASN A 2 19.06 -14.39 0.74
N THR A 3 19.09 -14.84 -0.51
CA THR A 3 20.33 -15.42 -1.06
C THR A 3 21.35 -14.34 -1.45
N LYS A 4 22.39 -14.15 -0.65
CA LYS A 4 23.59 -13.44 -1.12
C LYS A 4 24.35 -14.32 -2.12
N ASN A 5 24.69 -13.77 -3.27
CA ASN A 5 25.73 -14.31 -4.16
C ASN A 5 27.11 -13.90 -3.61
N ASN A 6 28.13 -14.76 -3.77
CA ASN A 6 29.55 -14.52 -3.46
C ASN A 6 30.18 -13.21 -4.04
N ARG A 7 29.43 -12.38 -4.76
CA ARG A 7 29.85 -11.10 -5.35
C ARG A 7 29.22 -9.85 -4.71
N GLY A 8 28.50 -9.97 -3.59
CA GLY A 8 28.19 -8.82 -2.72
C GLY A 8 27.07 -7.86 -3.15
N HIS A 9 26.27 -8.16 -4.18
CA HIS A 9 25.08 -7.36 -4.49
C HIS A 9 23.87 -7.73 -3.61
N ILE A 10 23.22 -6.72 -3.01
CA ILE A 10 22.06 -6.86 -2.11
C ILE A 10 20.79 -7.06 -2.95
N ILE A 11 20.02 -8.12 -2.67
CA ILE A 11 18.75 -8.43 -3.33
C ILE A 11 17.60 -7.63 -2.67
N LEU A 12 16.82 -6.93 -3.50
CA LEU A 12 15.67 -6.05 -3.24
C LEU A 12 14.45 -6.73 -2.56
N THR A 13 14.56 -7.95 -2.04
CA THR A 13 13.42 -8.80 -1.64
C THR A 13 12.77 -8.46 -0.29
N TYR A 14 13.28 -7.45 0.43
CA TYR A 14 12.71 -7.02 1.71
C TYR A 14 12.06 -5.64 1.68
N GLU A 15 12.04 -4.90 0.57
CA GLU A 15 11.55 -3.51 0.56
C GLU A 15 10.15 -3.38 1.18
N LYS A 16 9.21 -4.26 0.79
CA LYS A 16 7.84 -4.30 1.31
C LYS A 16 7.67 -4.99 2.68
N GLY A 17 8.77 -5.33 3.35
CA GLY A 17 8.76 -5.93 4.67
C GLY A 17 8.28 -4.93 5.73
N ILE A 18 7.26 -5.30 6.50
CA ILE A 18 6.66 -4.39 7.50
C ILE A 18 7.68 -3.84 8.51
N GLY A 19 8.75 -4.60 8.78
CA GLY A 19 9.83 -4.21 9.67
C GLY A 19 10.56 -2.94 9.25
N ASN A 20 10.58 -2.60 7.96
CA ASN A 20 11.21 -1.37 7.45
C ASN A 20 10.39 -0.11 7.77
N TYR A 21 9.11 -0.27 8.10
CA TYR A 21 8.15 0.82 8.25
C TYR A 21 7.75 1.05 9.72
N LEU A 22 8.47 0.44 10.65
CA LEU A 22 8.28 0.66 12.08
C LEU A 22 8.68 2.11 12.41
N ASN A 23 7.71 2.89 12.90
CA ASN A 23 7.89 4.30 13.27
C ASN A 23 8.24 5.27 12.13
N VAL A 24 7.98 4.88 10.87
CA VAL A 24 8.08 5.81 9.74
C VAL A 24 6.77 6.60 9.66
N GLU A 25 6.85 7.92 9.76
CA GLU A 25 5.66 8.80 9.77
C GLU A 25 5.16 9.13 8.36
N ASN A 26 6.09 9.39 7.43
CA ASN A 26 5.77 9.88 6.09
C ASN A 26 5.94 8.78 5.03
N ILE A 27 5.14 7.72 5.16
CA ILE A 27 5.03 6.70 4.11
C ILE A 27 4.12 7.24 3.01
N ASP A 28 4.63 7.31 1.78
CA ASP A 28 3.89 7.64 0.57
C ASP A 28 2.58 6.82 0.47
N ASP A 29 1.50 7.43 -0.01
CA ASP A 29 0.18 6.80 0.00
C ASP A 29 0.07 5.64 -1.00
N CYS A 30 0.73 5.71 -2.16
CA CYS A 30 0.77 4.57 -3.08
C CYS A 30 1.50 3.37 -2.44
N LEU A 31 2.64 3.63 -1.79
CA LEU A 31 3.36 2.60 -1.06
C LEU A 31 2.57 2.07 0.15
N LYS A 32 1.92 2.94 0.92
CA LYS A 32 1.08 2.57 2.08
C LYS A 32 -0.09 1.70 1.65
N HIS A 33 -0.74 2.02 0.52
CA HIS A 33 -1.78 1.20 -0.08
C HIS A 33 -1.26 -0.18 -0.51
N GLU A 34 -0.09 -0.23 -1.14
CA GLU A 34 0.54 -1.47 -1.56
C GLU A 34 0.95 -2.35 -0.37
N LEU A 35 1.52 -1.78 0.70
CA LEU A 35 1.87 -2.50 1.93
C LEU A 35 0.64 -3.07 2.65
N LEU A 36 -0.52 -2.42 2.51
CA LEU A 36 -1.77 -2.87 3.11
C LEU A 36 -2.40 -4.03 2.32
N ARG A 37 -2.38 -3.97 0.99
CA ARG A 37 -2.98 -4.97 0.08
C ARG A 37 -2.07 -6.16 -0.20
N ASN A 38 -0.82 -5.88 -0.53
CA ASN A 38 0.17 -6.83 -1.01
C ASN A 38 1.43 -6.78 -0.12
N PRO A 39 1.30 -7.03 1.20
CA PRO A 39 2.46 -7.04 2.09
C PRO A 39 3.42 -8.15 1.68
N TRP A 40 4.71 -7.96 1.97
CA TRP A 40 5.63 -9.09 1.93
C TRP A 40 5.19 -10.16 2.94
N VAL A 41 5.19 -11.41 2.50
CA VAL A 41 4.92 -12.59 3.32
C VAL A 41 6.08 -13.57 3.10
N PRO A 42 6.65 -14.17 4.16
CA PRO A 42 7.61 -15.25 4.01
C PRO A 42 7.06 -16.38 3.12
N ASN A 43 7.91 -17.10 2.41
CA ASN A 43 7.47 -18.28 1.66
C ASN A 43 7.12 -19.44 2.62
N THR A 44 6.43 -20.46 2.10
CA THR A 44 6.04 -21.66 2.88
C THR A 44 7.23 -22.45 3.41
N THR A 45 8.41 -22.29 2.80
CA THR A 45 9.67 -22.95 3.18
C THR A 45 10.54 -22.11 4.12
N TYR A 46 10.05 -20.96 4.59
CA TYR A 46 10.78 -20.09 5.48
C TYR A 46 11.01 -20.77 6.83
N ASP A 47 12.27 -20.80 7.29
CA ASP A 47 12.61 -21.43 8.56
C ASP A 47 12.32 -20.48 9.75
N PHE A 48 11.09 -20.52 10.26
CA PHE A 48 10.74 -19.75 11.45
C PHE A 48 11.47 -20.20 12.72
N LYS A 49 12.13 -21.38 12.73
CA LYS A 49 12.88 -21.86 13.90
C LYS A 49 14.22 -21.15 14.04
N SER A 50 14.84 -20.74 12.93
CA SER A 50 16.09 -19.97 12.96
C SER A 50 15.91 -18.59 13.62
N ASP A 51 14.68 -18.09 13.70
CA ASP A 51 14.34 -16.78 14.26
C ASP A 51 13.99 -16.83 15.76
N LEU A 52 14.10 -18.00 16.40
CA LEU A 52 13.84 -18.16 17.82
C LEU A 52 14.86 -17.40 18.67
N LYS A 53 14.35 -16.57 19.60
CA LYS A 53 15.18 -15.97 20.64
C LYS A 53 15.58 -17.02 21.67
N SER A 54 16.75 -16.84 22.29
CA SER A 54 17.22 -17.72 23.37
C SER A 54 16.14 -17.94 24.44
N GLY A 55 15.95 -19.19 24.85
CA GLY A 55 14.91 -19.62 25.79
C GLY A 55 13.49 -19.75 25.21
N ARG A 56 13.29 -19.56 23.90
CA ARG A 56 12.01 -19.82 23.22
C ARG A 56 12.07 -21.14 22.45
N THR A 57 11.03 -21.96 22.59
CA THR A 57 10.94 -23.29 21.95
C THR A 57 9.87 -23.38 20.87
N ARG A 58 8.91 -22.45 20.83
CA ARG A 58 7.82 -22.43 19.85
C ARG A 58 8.10 -21.36 18.81
N ALA A 59 8.10 -21.73 17.54
CA ALA A 59 8.27 -20.84 16.39
C ALA A 59 6.93 -20.31 15.86
N PHE A 60 7.00 -19.30 14.99
CA PHE A 60 5.83 -18.83 14.25
C PHE A 60 5.31 -19.94 13.33
N ARG A 61 3.99 -20.03 13.17
CA ARG A 61 3.36 -21.03 12.30
C ARG A 61 2.87 -20.35 11.03
N TYR A 62 3.33 -20.81 9.87
CA TYR A 62 2.89 -20.30 8.56
C TYR A 62 1.35 -20.29 8.43
N GLN A 63 0.68 -21.32 8.98
CA GLN A 63 -0.78 -21.44 8.99
C GLN A 63 -1.51 -20.20 9.53
N TRP A 64 -0.89 -19.45 10.44
CA TRP A 64 -1.50 -18.24 10.98
C TRP A 64 -1.72 -17.15 9.94
N PHE A 65 -0.97 -17.14 8.82
CA PHE A 65 -1.28 -16.25 7.70
C PHE A 65 -2.61 -16.60 7.05
N HIS A 66 -2.96 -17.88 6.93
CA HIS A 66 -4.27 -18.28 6.39
C HIS A 66 -5.41 -17.86 7.33
N GLU A 67 -5.21 -18.04 8.64
CA GLU A 67 -6.22 -17.73 9.65
C GLU A 67 -6.38 -16.22 9.93
N ASN A 68 -5.31 -15.44 9.76
CA ASN A 68 -5.24 -14.04 10.23
C ASN A 68 -4.70 -13.07 9.16
N GLY A 69 -4.64 -13.47 7.89
CA GLY A 69 -3.99 -12.73 6.81
C GLY A 69 -4.58 -11.34 6.52
N LEU A 70 -5.76 -11.02 7.03
CA LEU A 70 -6.36 -9.69 6.94
C LEU A 70 -5.56 -8.60 7.68
N TRP A 71 -4.82 -8.97 8.73
CA TRP A 71 -4.06 -8.02 9.54
C TRP A 71 -2.63 -8.48 9.82
N LEU A 72 -2.42 -9.79 9.93
CA LEU A 72 -1.15 -10.38 10.32
C LEU A 72 -0.13 -10.30 9.18
N THR A 73 1.09 -9.94 9.54
CA THR A 73 2.29 -10.05 8.70
C THR A 73 3.46 -10.46 9.57
N TYR A 74 4.59 -10.81 8.96
CA TYR A 74 5.82 -11.18 9.63
C TYR A 74 6.96 -10.33 9.10
N SER A 75 7.81 -9.86 9.99
CA SER A 75 9.07 -9.22 9.62
C SER A 75 10.19 -10.24 9.73
N ALA A 76 10.96 -10.43 8.65
CA ALA A 76 12.22 -11.18 8.67
C ALA A 76 13.46 -10.28 8.86
N LEU A 77 13.25 -8.97 9.04
CA LEU A 77 14.34 -8.01 9.23
C LEU A 77 15.03 -8.25 10.58
N GLU A 78 16.36 -8.38 10.55
CA GLU A 78 17.17 -8.58 11.77
C GLU A 78 16.90 -7.48 12.81
N GLY A 79 16.88 -7.87 14.09
CA GLY A 79 16.54 -6.99 15.20
C GLY A 79 15.04 -6.83 15.46
N VAL A 80 14.18 -6.99 14.44
CA VAL A 80 12.72 -6.88 14.56
C VAL A 80 11.97 -8.09 14.00
N LYS A 81 12.58 -9.27 14.07
CA LYS A 81 11.95 -10.53 13.64
C LYS A 81 10.72 -10.87 14.47
N GLY A 82 9.62 -11.19 13.78
CA GLY A 82 8.40 -11.71 14.39
C GLY A 82 7.11 -11.13 13.81
N ALA A 83 6.01 -11.38 14.51
CA ALA A 83 4.67 -11.09 14.02
C ALA A 83 4.26 -9.63 14.29
N PHE A 84 3.65 -9.00 13.28
CA PHE A 84 3.10 -7.64 13.36
C PHE A 84 1.68 -7.59 12.82
N CYS A 85 0.97 -6.55 13.23
CA CYS A 85 -0.27 -6.11 12.62
C CYS A 85 0.04 -4.99 11.65
N ARG A 86 0.00 -5.27 10.34
CA ARG A 86 0.34 -4.27 9.32
C ARG A 86 -0.54 -3.03 9.42
N ILE A 87 -1.82 -3.23 9.76
CA ILE A 87 -2.80 -2.16 9.90
C ILE A 87 -2.39 -1.21 11.03
N CYS A 88 -2.07 -1.74 12.21
CA CYS A 88 -1.67 -0.92 13.35
C CYS A 88 -0.29 -0.28 13.19
N VAL A 89 0.62 -0.92 12.45
CA VAL A 89 1.92 -0.33 12.13
C VAL A 89 1.76 0.87 11.18
N LEU A 90 0.98 0.72 10.11
CA LEU A 90 0.81 1.75 9.08
C LEU A 90 -0.14 2.88 9.51
N PHE A 91 -1.15 2.56 10.32
CA PHE A 91 -2.19 3.50 10.76
C PHE A 91 -2.17 3.63 12.28
N LYS A 92 -1.18 4.32 12.82
CA LYS A 92 -1.06 4.54 14.27
C LYS A 92 -2.33 5.21 14.83
N ALA A 93 -2.94 4.58 15.82
CA ALA A 93 -4.04 5.16 16.57
C ALA A 93 -3.55 6.35 17.43
N SER A 94 -4.43 7.30 17.67
CA SER A 94 -4.19 8.53 18.44
C SER A 94 -4.27 8.33 19.96
N ILE A 95 -4.53 7.12 20.43
CA ILE A 95 -4.67 6.80 21.86
C ILE A 95 -3.35 7.10 22.58
N HIS A 96 -3.40 7.93 23.63
CA HIS A 96 -2.23 8.36 24.40
C HIS A 96 -2.07 7.67 25.76
N ARG A 97 -2.89 6.64 26.07
CA ARG A 97 -2.86 5.93 27.36
C ARG A 97 -2.69 4.42 27.16
N GLY A 98 -1.72 3.83 27.85
CA GLY A 98 -1.42 2.39 27.84
C GLY A 98 -0.17 2.01 27.02
N VAL A 99 0.32 0.78 27.19
CA VAL A 99 1.55 0.29 26.53
C VAL A 99 1.22 -0.32 25.16
N GLN A 100 1.64 0.33 24.07
CA GLN A 100 1.66 -0.28 22.73
C GLN A 100 2.81 -1.29 22.65
N GLY A 101 2.59 -2.51 23.15
CA GLY A 101 3.69 -3.43 23.43
C GLY A 101 4.00 -4.47 22.34
N GLY A 102 2.99 -5.06 21.71
CA GLY A 102 3.15 -6.21 20.80
C GLY A 102 2.33 -6.06 19.53
N PHE A 103 2.80 -6.65 18.43
CA PHE A 103 2.27 -6.53 17.07
C PHE A 103 2.37 -5.13 16.43
N ILE A 104 2.63 -4.07 17.20
CA ILE A 104 2.66 -2.69 16.72
C ILE A 104 4.10 -2.14 16.77
N ILE A 105 4.59 -1.82 17.97
CA ILE A 105 5.93 -1.23 18.15
C ILE A 105 7.02 -2.31 18.18
N LYS A 106 6.71 -3.47 18.77
CA LYS A 106 7.63 -4.61 18.85
C LYS A 106 6.99 -5.84 18.22
N PRO A 107 7.80 -6.72 17.60
CA PRO A 107 7.30 -7.96 17.06
C PRO A 107 6.73 -8.83 18.18
N PHE A 108 5.56 -9.41 17.94
CA PHE A 108 5.05 -10.45 18.80
C PHE A 108 5.82 -11.75 18.56
N THR A 109 6.43 -12.27 19.62
CA THR A 109 7.30 -13.47 19.60
C THR A 109 6.92 -14.52 20.66
N LYS A 110 5.95 -14.23 21.52
CA LYS A 110 5.46 -15.16 22.55
C LYS A 110 4.44 -16.13 21.96
N TYR A 111 4.88 -16.94 21.00
CA TYR A 111 4.02 -17.75 20.13
C TYR A 111 3.14 -18.79 20.86
N LYS A 112 3.48 -19.18 22.10
CA LYS A 112 2.59 -19.98 22.95
C LYS A 112 1.24 -19.31 23.23
N ASP A 113 1.22 -17.99 23.29
CA ASP A 113 0.04 -17.19 23.64
C ASP A 113 -0.54 -16.48 22.41
N PHE A 114 -0.14 -16.90 21.19
CA PHE A 114 -0.48 -16.20 19.95
C PHE A 114 -2.00 -16.01 19.80
N ASN A 115 -2.78 -17.09 19.86
CA ASN A 115 -4.23 -17.01 19.67
C ASN A 115 -4.92 -16.10 20.70
N ALA A 116 -4.54 -16.21 21.98
CA ALA A 116 -5.09 -15.35 23.04
C ALA A 116 -4.69 -13.88 22.84
N SER A 117 -3.42 -13.63 22.53
CA SER A 117 -2.90 -12.28 22.32
C SER A 117 -3.47 -11.62 21.06
N SER A 118 -3.68 -12.41 19.99
CA SER A 118 -4.33 -11.95 18.76
C SER A 118 -5.78 -11.54 19.03
N LYS A 119 -6.54 -12.33 19.79
CA LYS A 119 -7.92 -11.96 20.17
C LYS A 119 -7.96 -10.65 20.95
N ILE A 120 -7.10 -10.51 21.97
CA ILE A 120 -6.98 -9.28 22.78
C ILE A 120 -6.57 -8.09 21.90
N HIS A 121 -5.63 -8.28 20.97
CA HIS A 121 -5.20 -7.24 20.05
C HIS A 121 -6.34 -6.78 19.14
N LEU A 122 -7.07 -7.72 18.53
CA LEU A 122 -8.17 -7.42 17.61
C LEU A 122 -9.34 -6.71 18.31
N SER A 123 -9.60 -7.01 19.58
CA SER A 123 -10.62 -6.31 20.39
C SER A 123 -10.13 -5.00 21.01
N SER A 124 -8.85 -4.65 20.84
CA SER A 124 -8.29 -3.44 21.46
C SER A 124 -8.69 -2.18 20.70
N ASN A 125 -8.85 -1.07 21.43
CA ASN A 125 -9.12 0.24 20.83
C ASN A 125 -8.03 0.66 19.83
N TRP A 126 -6.78 0.24 20.06
CA TRP A 126 -5.68 0.45 19.13
C TRP A 126 -5.99 -0.13 17.75
N HIS A 127 -6.41 -1.39 17.70
CA HIS A 127 -6.73 -2.05 16.44
C HIS A 127 -7.97 -1.46 15.79
N THR A 128 -9.03 -1.22 16.56
CA THR A 128 -10.30 -0.67 16.06
C THR A 128 -10.13 0.72 15.44
N GLU A 129 -9.34 1.60 16.05
CA GLU A 129 -9.06 2.93 15.50
C GLU A 129 -8.14 2.84 14.27
N SER A 130 -7.06 2.04 14.34
CA SER A 130 -6.19 1.79 13.18
C SER A 130 -6.98 1.23 11.99
N MET A 131 -7.91 0.32 12.23
CA MET A 131 -8.79 -0.26 11.22
C MET A 131 -9.72 0.80 10.61
N SER A 132 -10.32 1.66 11.44
CA SER A 132 -11.16 2.76 10.95
C SER A 132 -10.38 3.72 10.04
N ARG A 133 -9.15 4.08 10.44
CA ARG A 133 -8.26 4.93 9.65
C ARG A 133 -7.83 4.25 8.35
N ALA A 134 -7.47 2.97 8.41
CA ALA A 134 -7.11 2.20 7.23
C ALA A 134 -8.29 2.07 6.25
N LYS A 135 -9.51 1.85 6.76
CA LYS A 135 -10.72 1.80 5.95
C LYS A 135 -10.97 3.14 5.26
N TYR A 136 -10.94 4.24 6.00
CA TYR A 136 -11.11 5.58 5.43
C TYR A 136 -10.08 5.88 4.34
N PHE A 137 -8.81 5.55 4.60
CA PHE A 137 -7.74 5.66 3.61
C PHE A 137 -8.03 4.82 2.36
N MET A 138 -8.46 3.56 2.52
CA MET A 138 -8.82 2.70 1.38
C MET A 138 -10.02 3.23 0.60
N ASP A 139 -11.02 3.79 1.27
CA ASP A 139 -12.18 4.37 0.59
C ASP A 139 -11.78 5.61 -0.24
N ILE A 140 -10.82 6.42 0.24
CA ILE A 140 -10.21 7.49 -0.57
C ILE A 140 -9.45 6.93 -1.77
N MET A 141 -8.56 5.96 -1.55
CA MET A 141 -7.73 5.39 -2.62
C MET A 141 -8.55 4.70 -3.72
N ASN A 142 -9.71 4.13 -3.36
CA ASN A 142 -10.65 3.53 -4.32
C ASN A 142 -11.67 4.52 -4.89
N GLY A 143 -11.57 5.82 -4.56
CA GLY A 143 -12.49 6.86 -5.06
C GLY A 143 -13.92 6.77 -4.52
N LYS A 144 -14.15 6.05 -3.43
CA LYS A 144 -15.47 5.92 -2.78
C LYS A 144 -15.79 7.12 -1.88
N THR A 145 -14.77 7.83 -1.42
CA THR A 145 -14.92 8.97 -0.51
C THR A 145 -13.85 10.00 -0.83
N ILE A 146 -14.19 11.28 -0.70
CA ILE A 146 -13.23 12.39 -0.87
C ILE A 146 -12.47 12.64 0.45
N SER A 147 -11.20 13.03 0.33
CA SER A 147 -10.36 13.32 1.50
C SER A 147 -10.91 14.50 2.31
N VAL A 148 -10.59 14.59 3.61
CA VAL A 148 -11.00 15.72 4.46
C VAL A 148 -10.56 17.06 3.87
N ILE A 149 -9.37 17.11 3.29
CA ILE A 149 -8.83 18.32 2.63
C ILE A 149 -9.71 18.72 1.45
N GLU A 150 -10.17 17.76 0.63
CA GLU A 150 -11.10 18.00 -0.47
C GLU A 150 -12.50 18.39 0.00
N GLN A 151 -12.97 17.86 1.14
CA GLN A 151 -14.26 18.24 1.72
C GLN A 151 -14.27 19.70 2.16
N ILE A 152 -13.15 20.18 2.73
CA ILE A 152 -13.01 21.57 3.19
C ILE A 152 -12.73 22.51 2.01
N ASN A 153 -11.98 22.05 1.01
CA ASN A 153 -11.59 22.84 -0.16
C ASN A 153 -12.40 22.43 -1.40
N SER A 154 -13.59 23.03 -1.53
CA SER A 154 -14.48 22.80 -2.68
C SER A 154 -13.84 23.15 -4.03
N GLY A 155 -12.93 24.14 -4.06
CA GLY A 155 -12.15 24.49 -5.24
C GLY A 155 -11.23 23.36 -5.69
N LEU A 156 -10.45 22.80 -4.75
CA LEU A 156 -9.58 21.64 -5.01
C LEU A 156 -10.39 20.43 -5.49
N HIS A 157 -11.56 20.18 -4.90
CA HIS A 157 -12.43 19.10 -5.33
C HIS A 157 -12.91 19.29 -6.78
N LYS A 158 -13.38 20.49 -7.13
CA LYS A 158 -13.83 20.82 -8.49
C LYS A 158 -12.68 20.70 -9.51
N GLU A 159 -11.48 21.14 -9.16
CA GLU A 159 -10.30 21.02 -10.01
C GLU A 159 -9.91 19.55 -10.26
N LYS A 160 -9.87 18.73 -9.19
CA LYS A 160 -9.63 17.29 -9.30
C LYS A 160 -10.65 16.60 -10.20
N GLU A 161 -11.93 16.93 -10.06
CA GLU A 161 -12.99 16.33 -10.87
C GLU A 161 -12.88 16.75 -12.35
N THR A 162 -12.61 18.03 -12.59
CA THR A 162 -12.35 18.55 -13.96
C THR A 162 -11.16 17.84 -14.60
N ASN A 163 -10.05 17.67 -13.86
CA ASN A 163 -8.87 16.96 -14.34
C ASN A 163 -9.15 15.47 -14.62
N ARG A 164 -9.95 14.80 -13.78
CA ARG A 164 -10.38 13.42 -14.04
C ARG A 164 -11.21 13.30 -15.31
N LEU A 165 -12.10 14.25 -15.57
CA LEU A 165 -12.87 14.29 -16.80
C LEU A 165 -11.98 14.51 -18.03
N LYS A 166 -10.98 15.40 -17.95
CA LYS A 166 -9.98 15.62 -19.01
C LYS A 166 -9.05 14.42 -19.25
N LEU A 167 -8.74 13.63 -18.22
CA LEU A 167 -7.90 12.42 -18.36
C LEU A 167 -8.60 11.29 -19.14
N LYS A 168 -9.94 11.20 -19.08
CA LYS A 168 -10.70 10.17 -19.82
C LYS A 168 -10.46 10.21 -21.34
N PRO A 169 -10.65 11.35 -22.05
CA PRO A 169 -10.39 11.42 -23.49
C PRO A 169 -8.91 11.21 -23.81
N ILE A 170 -7.97 11.71 -23.00
CA ILE A 170 -6.53 11.45 -23.15
C ILE A 170 -6.24 9.95 -23.16
N ILE A 171 -6.66 9.24 -22.10
CA ILE A 171 -6.39 7.80 -21.94
C ILE A 171 -7.08 7.01 -23.06
N SER A 172 -8.31 7.35 -23.41
CA SER A 172 -9.03 6.65 -24.49
C SER A 172 -8.37 6.87 -25.87
N THR A 173 -7.72 8.02 -26.09
CA THR A 173 -6.95 8.29 -27.32
C THR A 173 -5.64 7.50 -27.34
N ILE A 174 -4.92 7.44 -26.20
CA ILE A 174 -3.73 6.58 -26.08
C ILE A 174 -4.09 5.12 -26.35
N LEU A 175 -5.20 4.64 -25.76
CA LEU A 175 -5.68 3.28 -25.96
C LEU A 175 -6.03 3.04 -27.43
N PHE A 176 -6.76 3.95 -28.07
CA PHE A 176 -7.09 3.86 -29.49
C PHE A 176 -5.83 3.74 -30.36
N CYS A 177 -4.80 4.55 -30.09
CA CYS A 177 -3.54 4.45 -30.80
C CYS A 177 -2.89 3.07 -30.59
N GLY A 178 -2.85 2.60 -29.34
CA GLY A 178 -2.28 1.31 -29.01
C GLY A 178 -3.00 0.11 -29.62
N THR A 179 -4.34 0.14 -29.74
CA THR A 179 -5.13 -0.96 -30.32
C THR A 179 -5.13 -0.99 -31.84
N HIS A 180 -4.72 0.10 -32.50
CA HIS A 180 -4.67 0.23 -33.97
C HIS A 180 -3.24 0.38 -34.49
N ASP A 181 -2.23 0.08 -33.67
CA ASP A 181 -0.81 0.19 -34.00
C ASP A 181 -0.40 1.59 -34.53
N LEU A 182 -1.07 2.64 -34.03
CA LEU A 182 -0.76 4.02 -34.41
C LEU A 182 0.34 4.58 -33.50
N PRO A 183 1.35 5.28 -34.05
CA PRO A 183 2.40 5.88 -33.26
C PRO A 183 1.85 7.07 -32.46
N LEU A 184 2.12 7.11 -31.15
CA LEU A 184 1.72 8.26 -30.32
C LEU A 184 2.43 9.56 -30.76
N ARG A 185 3.70 9.47 -31.17
CA ARG A 185 4.51 10.63 -31.56
C ARG A 185 4.74 10.71 -33.06
N GLY A 186 4.91 11.92 -33.57
CA GLY A 186 5.32 12.19 -34.95
C GLY A 186 6.83 12.37 -35.10
N LYS A 187 7.24 12.96 -36.23
CA LYS A 187 8.63 13.38 -36.44
C LYS A 187 9.04 14.55 -35.54
N LYS A 188 8.09 15.42 -35.19
CA LYS A 188 8.24 16.49 -34.20
C LYS A 188 7.41 16.17 -32.96
N SER A 189 7.71 16.83 -31.85
CA SER A 189 7.01 16.64 -30.57
C SER A 189 5.52 17.01 -30.63
N ASP A 190 5.14 17.90 -31.54
CA ASP A 190 3.80 18.47 -31.74
C ASP A 190 3.05 17.88 -32.95
N SER A 191 3.69 17.02 -33.74
CA SER A 191 3.14 16.56 -35.03
C SER A 191 2.75 15.08 -35.04
N GLY A 192 2.29 14.55 -33.90
CA GLY A 192 1.97 13.13 -33.72
C GLY A 192 0.50 12.81 -33.86
N VAL A 193 0.19 11.58 -34.29
CA VAL A 193 -1.18 11.07 -34.46
C VAL A 193 -2.00 11.22 -33.18
N PHE A 194 -1.37 11.11 -32.01
CA PHE A 194 -2.03 11.38 -30.73
C PHE A 194 -2.57 12.81 -30.64
N HIS A 195 -1.78 13.82 -31.03
CA HIS A 195 -2.17 15.22 -30.97
C HIS A 195 -3.30 15.51 -31.97
N ASP A 196 -3.19 14.98 -33.19
CA ASP A 196 -4.22 15.13 -34.22
C ASP A 196 -5.56 14.53 -33.76
N LEU A 197 -5.53 13.36 -33.11
CA LEU A 197 -6.73 12.72 -32.56
C LEU A 197 -7.34 13.51 -31.39
N LEU A 198 -6.53 14.17 -30.57
CA LEU A 198 -7.03 15.06 -29.52
C LEU A 198 -7.73 16.29 -30.12
N ASN A 199 -7.14 16.91 -31.14
CA ASN A 199 -7.75 18.03 -31.86
C ASN A 199 -9.05 17.60 -32.54
N PHE A 200 -9.07 16.43 -33.17
CA PHE A 200 -10.27 15.87 -33.77
C PHE A 200 -11.41 15.66 -32.76
N ARG A 201 -11.11 15.24 -31.52
CA ARG A 201 -12.12 15.13 -30.45
C ARG A 201 -12.70 16.49 -30.07
N ILE A 202 -11.86 17.52 -29.99
CA ILE A 202 -12.28 18.89 -29.71
C ILE A 202 -13.22 19.39 -30.82
N GLU A 203 -12.84 19.19 -32.09
CA GLU A 203 -13.66 19.52 -33.25
C GLU A 203 -14.98 18.75 -33.28
N SER A 204 -14.97 17.51 -32.78
CA SER A 204 -16.15 16.66 -32.65
C SER A 204 -17.05 17.00 -31.45
N GLY A 205 -16.76 18.07 -30.71
CA GLY A 205 -17.63 18.59 -29.63
C GLY A 205 -17.25 18.18 -28.21
N ASP A 206 -16.02 17.72 -27.96
CA ASP A 206 -15.52 17.49 -26.59
C ASP A 206 -15.18 18.82 -25.89
N GLU A 207 -16.21 19.52 -25.41
CA GLU A 207 -16.10 20.84 -24.76
C GLU A 207 -15.26 20.80 -23.47
N ILE A 208 -15.25 19.68 -22.74
CA ILE A 208 -14.50 19.53 -21.48
C ILE A 208 -12.99 19.61 -21.74
N PHE A 209 -12.57 19.17 -22.92
CA PHE A 209 -11.17 19.12 -23.31
C PHE A 209 -10.66 20.40 -23.96
N LYS A 210 -11.57 21.28 -24.43
CA LYS A 210 -11.22 22.59 -25.02
C LYS A 210 -10.42 23.46 -24.06
N ASP A 211 -10.82 23.53 -22.79
CA ASP A 211 -10.15 24.36 -21.78
C ASP A 211 -8.78 23.79 -21.32
N HIS A 212 -8.23 22.77 -22.00
CA HIS A 212 -6.92 22.20 -21.67
C HIS A 212 -5.80 22.68 -22.60
N PHE A 213 -6.13 23.11 -23.81
CA PHE A 213 -5.18 23.50 -24.85
C PHE A 213 -5.33 24.98 -25.23
#